data_AF-A0A5E4R2L0-F1
#
_entry.id   AF-A0A5E4R2L0-F1
#
_cell.length_a   1.000
_cell.length_b   1.000
_cell.length_c   1.000
_cell.angle_alpha   90.00
_cell.angle_beta   90.00
_cell.angle_gamma   90.00
#
_symmetry.space_group_name_H-M   'P 1'
#
loop_
_entity.id
_entity.type
_entity.pdbx_description
1 polymer ?
#
loop_
_entity_poly.entity_id
_entity_poly.type
_entity_poly.pdbx_seq_one_letter_code
_entity_poly.pdbx_strand_id
1 'polypeptide(L)'
;MNITENTTNIIIHKMPETWLRVYPAPMSDEESTCSVIVRCVVCQFGLTSFLILWTIIGVFVIQSFEGPHEREVSIRFEDEQNQLVIDLATELRQITPVSPKWKYAIEKRIEQERKLTVEAVGHGANIKPGQFWTLSGTFLFGVYVMTALGFGAPVPHTIWGRTSSLVYAILAVPTHIYLMVNASTCLVANVDRLVQSWKLILAKKRPNSKIENQFINENPDCCRNSESWKKSNKNFCQAITSCMSIFCFGYGIPMVIILYYILGVVGFGVLRSKNALDCAMFPLEFTTTGGLAQVESYIRVLYGVYVEGAMCILSCTLATIRRYSTKAITGLTDNYRLFTVDKCSKCSE
;
A
#
# COMPACT_ATOMS: atom_id res chain seq x y z
N MET A 1 -14.09 56.54 22.24
CA MET A 1 -12.71 56.43 22.77
C MET A 1 -12.64 55.12 23.54
N ASN A 2 -11.81 54.19 23.05
CA ASN A 2 -11.37 52.90 23.63
C ASN A 2 -12.47 51.83 23.89
N ILE A 3 -12.75 50.91 22.96
CA ILE A 3 -11.93 49.73 22.58
C ILE A 3 -11.67 48.83 23.80
N THR A 4 -12.67 48.03 24.16
CA THR A 4 -12.59 46.93 25.12
C THR A 4 -13.39 45.74 24.58
N GLU A 5 -13.00 45.21 23.43
CA GLU A 5 -13.44 43.88 22.98
C GLU A 5 -12.61 43.49 21.76
N ASN A 6 -11.45 42.88 21.99
CA ASN A 6 -10.72 42.23 20.90
C ASN A 6 -10.33 40.82 21.33
N THR A 7 -11.28 39.92 21.08
CA THR A 7 -11.05 38.63 20.43
C THR A 7 -9.85 37.81 20.94
N THR A 8 -10.02 37.18 22.09
CA THR A 8 -9.47 35.84 22.33
C THR A 8 -10.19 34.85 21.40
N ASN A 9 -9.88 34.89 20.11
CA ASN A 9 -10.16 33.81 19.17
C ASN A 9 -9.21 32.67 19.50
N ILE A 10 -9.58 31.90 20.53
CA ILE A 10 -9.07 30.54 20.73
C ILE A 10 -9.44 29.81 19.44
N ILE A 11 -8.43 29.54 18.61
CA ILE A 11 -8.55 28.64 17.47
C ILE A 11 -8.85 27.27 18.07
N ILE A 12 -10.14 27.00 18.28
CA ILE A 12 -10.64 25.64 18.47
C ILE A 12 -10.35 24.97 17.14
N HIS A 13 -9.19 24.32 17.05
CA HIS A 13 -8.92 23.35 16.01
C HIS A 13 -10.06 22.33 16.08
N LYS A 14 -11.04 22.48 15.19
CA LYS A 14 -12.07 21.47 14.94
C LYS A 14 -11.33 20.19 14.58
N MET A 15 -11.11 19.33 15.58
CA MET A 15 -10.47 18.04 15.36
C MET A 15 -11.39 17.28 14.41
N PRO A 16 -10.90 16.82 13.24
CA PRO A 16 -11.76 16.11 12.31
C PRO A 16 -12.33 14.88 13.02
N GLU A 17 -13.65 14.74 13.02
CA GLU A 17 -14.46 13.82 13.83
C GLU A 17 -14.33 12.33 13.48
N THR A 18 -13.16 11.87 13.04
CA THR A 18 -12.98 10.49 12.58
C THR A 18 -11.74 9.87 13.20
N TRP A 19 -11.84 9.50 14.48
CA TRP A 19 -10.72 8.83 15.16
C TRP A 19 -11.18 7.75 16.13
N LEU A 20 -11.00 6.51 15.71
CA LEU A 20 -10.77 5.41 16.63
C LEU A 20 -9.48 5.70 17.42
N ARG A 21 -9.55 5.57 18.73
CA ARG A 21 -8.33 5.61 19.55
C ARG A 21 -7.47 4.38 19.24
N VAL A 22 -6.14 4.58 19.25
CA VAL A 22 -5.14 3.51 19.12
C VAL A 22 -5.33 2.47 20.24
N TYR A 23 -5.69 2.94 21.44
CA TYR A 23 -6.02 2.12 22.61
C TYR A 23 -7.48 2.35 23.03
N PRO A 24 -8.17 1.35 23.57
CA PRO A 24 -9.49 1.56 24.16
C PRO A 24 -9.37 2.65 25.23
N ALA A 25 -10.32 3.59 25.24
CA ALA A 25 -10.38 4.59 26.28
C ALA A 25 -10.56 3.90 27.67
N PRO A 26 -10.02 4.46 28.76
CA PRO A 26 -10.19 3.90 30.10
C PRO A 26 -11.68 3.81 30.46
N MET A 27 -12.04 2.80 31.28
CA MET A 27 -13.40 2.58 31.76
C MET A 27 -13.85 3.75 32.62
N SER A 28 -15.04 4.29 32.37
CA SER A 28 -15.70 5.24 33.29
C SER A 28 -16.58 4.46 34.26
N ASP A 29 -16.79 4.98 35.46
CA ASP A 29 -17.37 4.22 36.59
C ASP A 29 -18.85 3.80 36.39
N GLU A 30 -19.53 4.27 35.33
CA GLU A 30 -20.96 3.97 35.05
C GLU A 30 -21.22 3.27 33.69
N GLU A 31 -20.21 2.75 33.00
CA GLU A 31 -20.40 2.15 31.67
C GLU A 31 -20.76 0.65 31.69
N SER A 32 -21.61 0.22 30.75
CA SER A 32 -21.96 -1.21 30.57
C SER A 32 -20.78 -2.01 29.99
N THR A 33 -20.63 -3.26 30.40
CA THR A 33 -19.59 -4.18 29.90
C THR A 33 -19.62 -4.34 28.38
N CYS A 34 -20.79 -4.22 27.76
CA CYS A 34 -20.96 -4.25 26.30
C CYS A 34 -20.27 -3.06 25.62
N SER A 35 -20.37 -1.85 26.20
CA SER A 35 -19.67 -0.64 25.71
C SER A 35 -18.14 -0.84 25.69
N VAL A 36 -17.60 -1.44 26.75
CA VAL A 36 -16.15 -1.70 26.89
C VAL A 36 -15.67 -2.72 25.85
N ILE A 37 -16.41 -3.81 25.65
CA ILE A 37 -16.08 -4.84 24.65
C ILE A 37 -16.11 -4.25 23.24
N VAL A 38 -17.16 -3.49 22.90
CA VAL A 38 -17.28 -2.83 21.59
C VAL A 38 -16.11 -1.87 21.37
N ARG A 39 -15.72 -1.07 22.37
CA ARG A 39 -14.56 -0.17 22.29
C ARG A 39 -13.24 -0.92 22.11
N CYS A 40 -13.07 -2.08 22.73
CA CYS A 40 -11.89 -2.93 22.57
C CYS A 40 -11.83 -3.58 21.18
N VAL A 41 -12.95 -4.08 20.65
CA VAL A 41 -13.01 -4.67 19.30
C VAL A 41 -12.78 -3.60 18.24
N VAL A 42 -13.38 -2.43 18.44
CA VAL A 42 -13.28 -1.31 17.51
C VAL A 42 -11.96 -0.56 17.67
N CYS A 43 -11.11 -0.79 18.67
CA CYS A 43 -9.80 -0.12 18.69
C CYS A 43 -8.87 -0.63 17.57
N GLN A 44 -7.86 0.16 17.20
CA GLN A 44 -6.92 -0.19 16.12
C GLN A 44 -6.30 -1.58 16.30
N PHE A 45 -5.90 -1.92 17.54
CA PHE A 45 -5.36 -3.24 17.87
C PHE A 45 -6.43 -4.33 17.75
N GLY A 46 -7.65 -4.09 18.21
CA GLY A 46 -8.76 -5.04 18.12
C GLY A 46 -9.11 -5.40 16.67
N LEU A 47 -9.22 -4.40 15.80
CA LEU A 47 -9.44 -4.59 14.37
C LEU A 47 -8.28 -5.32 13.69
N THR A 48 -7.04 -4.99 14.07
CA THR A 48 -5.84 -5.68 13.56
C THR A 48 -5.85 -7.15 13.97
N SER A 49 -6.10 -7.44 15.25
CA SER A 49 -6.19 -8.81 15.77
C SER A 49 -7.32 -9.60 15.12
N PHE A 50 -8.49 -8.99 14.96
CA PHE A 50 -9.62 -9.61 14.25
C PHE A 50 -9.24 -9.97 12.82
N LEU A 51 -8.64 -9.04 12.07
CA LEU A 51 -8.21 -9.29 10.70
C LEU A 51 -7.16 -10.42 10.63
N ILE A 52 -6.16 -10.42 11.50
CA ILE A 52 -5.15 -11.49 11.54
C ILE A 52 -5.80 -12.86 11.77
N LEU A 53 -6.70 -12.97 12.77
CA LEU A 53 -7.39 -14.23 13.05
C LEU A 53 -8.30 -14.64 11.88
N TRP A 54 -9.02 -13.69 11.28
CA TRP A 54 -9.88 -13.94 10.14
C TRP A 54 -9.10 -14.40 8.90
N THR A 55 -7.93 -13.81 8.65
CA THR A 55 -7.00 -14.22 7.58
C THR A 55 -6.46 -15.62 7.84
N ILE A 56 -6.07 -15.96 9.08
CA ILE A 56 -5.62 -17.32 9.41
C ILE A 56 -6.72 -18.34 9.06
N ILE A 57 -7.95 -18.10 9.50
CA ILE A 57 -9.10 -18.98 9.20
C ILE A 57 -9.31 -19.08 7.68
N GLY A 58 -9.37 -17.94 6.98
CA GLY A 58 -9.57 -17.91 5.53
C GLY A 58 -8.50 -18.69 4.77
N VAL A 59 -7.23 -18.56 5.15
CA VAL A 59 -6.10 -19.26 4.54
C VAL A 59 -6.26 -20.78 4.68
N PHE A 60 -6.55 -21.28 5.89
CA PHE A 60 -6.73 -22.72 6.10
C PHE A 60 -7.93 -23.27 5.33
N VAL A 61 -9.07 -22.56 5.34
CA VAL A 61 -10.28 -22.99 4.63
C VAL A 61 -10.05 -23.04 3.12
N ILE A 62 -9.52 -21.98 2.52
CA ILE A 62 -9.30 -21.93 1.07
C ILE A 62 -8.27 -22.96 0.63
N GLN A 63 -7.17 -23.11 1.38
CA GLN A 63 -6.14 -24.10 1.08
C GLN A 63 -6.70 -25.53 1.14
N SER A 64 -7.63 -25.82 2.05
CA SER A 64 -8.23 -27.16 2.17
C SER A 64 -9.00 -27.58 0.92
N PHE A 65 -9.54 -26.62 0.16
CA PHE A 65 -10.26 -26.89 -1.09
C PHE A 65 -9.36 -26.79 -2.33
N GLU A 66 -8.58 -25.71 -2.44
CA GLU A 66 -7.78 -25.45 -3.65
C GLU A 66 -6.47 -26.24 -3.69
N GLY A 67 -5.85 -26.51 -2.54
CA GLY A 67 -4.59 -27.25 -2.45
C GLY A 67 -4.68 -28.67 -3.03
N PRO A 68 -5.66 -29.49 -2.60
CA PRO A 68 -5.88 -30.82 -3.18
C PRO A 68 -6.29 -30.77 -4.66
N HIS A 69 -7.17 -29.83 -5.03
CA HIS A 69 -7.65 -29.68 -6.40
C HIS A 69 -6.52 -29.36 -7.38
N GLU A 70 -5.67 -28.37 -7.07
CA GLU A 70 -4.49 -28.03 -7.88
C GLU A 70 -3.58 -29.24 -8.08
N ARG A 71 -3.32 -29.98 -6.98
CA ARG A 71 -2.45 -31.16 -7.02
C ARG A 71 -3.02 -32.26 -7.92
N GLU A 72 -4.30 -32.56 -7.80
CA GLU A 72 -4.95 -33.60 -8.59
C GLU A 72 -4.94 -33.25 -10.08
N VAL A 73 -5.29 -32.02 -10.44
CA VAL A 73 -5.33 -31.58 -11.84
C VAL A 73 -3.91 -31.56 -12.43
N SER A 74 -2.91 -31.11 -11.68
CA SER A 74 -1.50 -31.11 -12.14
C SER A 74 -0.96 -32.52 -12.35
N ILE A 75 -1.24 -33.47 -11.44
CA ILE A 75 -0.81 -34.87 -11.61
C ILE A 75 -1.49 -35.50 -12.82
N ARG A 76 -2.81 -35.32 -12.97
CA ARG A 76 -3.55 -35.86 -14.12
C ARG A 76 -3.02 -35.31 -15.45
N PHE A 77 -2.70 -34.01 -15.49
CA PHE A 77 -2.09 -33.38 -16.66
C PHE A 77 -0.72 -33.99 -17.00
N GLU A 78 0.14 -34.20 -16.00
CA GLU A 78 1.45 -34.83 -16.19
C GLU A 78 1.32 -36.27 -16.70
N ASP A 79 0.39 -37.04 -16.14
CA ASP A 79 0.12 -38.42 -16.59
C ASP A 79 -0.37 -38.47 -18.04
N GLU A 80 -1.35 -37.63 -18.41
CA GLU A 80 -1.89 -37.57 -19.77
C GLU A 80 -0.83 -37.09 -20.78
N GLN A 81 -0.01 -36.10 -20.39
CA GLN A 81 1.11 -35.64 -21.23
C GLN A 81 2.14 -36.75 -21.45
N ASN A 82 2.49 -37.50 -20.39
CA ASN A 82 3.39 -38.65 -20.51
C ASN A 82 2.81 -39.74 -21.41
N GLN A 83 1.50 -40.00 -21.34
CA GLN A 83 0.84 -40.94 -22.25
C GLN A 83 0.93 -40.48 -23.72
N LEU A 84 0.71 -39.19 -24.01
CA LEU A 84 0.85 -38.66 -25.37
C LEU A 84 2.28 -38.84 -25.92
N VAL A 85 3.30 -38.67 -25.07
CA VAL A 85 4.70 -38.89 -25.46
C VAL A 85 4.97 -40.36 -25.77
N ILE A 86 4.48 -41.28 -24.93
CA ILE A 86 4.63 -42.74 -25.13
C ILE A 86 3.91 -43.20 -26.40
N ASP A 87 2.69 -42.72 -26.61
CA ASP A 87 1.88 -42.97 -27.79
C ASP A 87 2.59 -42.50 -29.06
N LEU A 88 3.10 -41.26 -29.05
CA LEU A 88 3.84 -40.71 -30.17
C LEU A 88 5.09 -41.54 -30.47
N ALA A 89 5.89 -41.87 -29.45
CA ALA A 89 7.10 -42.68 -29.63
C ALA A 89 6.77 -44.07 -30.22
N THR A 90 5.67 -44.68 -29.77
CA THR A 90 5.21 -45.99 -30.27
C THR A 90 4.73 -45.91 -31.71
N GLU A 91 3.96 -44.88 -32.06
CA GLU A 91 3.46 -44.63 -33.42
C GLU A 91 4.61 -44.34 -34.40
N LEU A 92 5.58 -43.50 -34.01
CA LEU A 92 6.74 -43.17 -34.84
C LEU A 92 7.67 -44.37 -35.07
N ARG A 93 7.74 -45.34 -34.13
CA ARG A 93 8.54 -46.56 -34.31
C ARG A 93 8.02 -47.46 -35.43
N GLN A 94 6.74 -47.37 -35.75
CA GLN A 94 6.08 -48.19 -36.77
C GLN A 94 6.05 -47.53 -38.16
N ILE A 95 6.39 -46.23 -38.24
CA ILE A 95 6.28 -45.43 -39.47
C ILE A 95 7.68 -45.13 -40.02
N THR A 96 7.84 -45.20 -41.35
CA THR A 96 9.09 -44.78 -42.00
C THR A 96 9.34 -43.28 -41.80
N PRO A 97 10.54 -42.87 -41.32
CA PRO A 97 10.90 -41.47 -41.16
C PRO A 97 10.70 -40.68 -42.45
N VAL A 98 10.31 -39.40 -42.34
CA VAL A 98 10.18 -38.45 -43.47
C VAL A 98 9.00 -38.76 -44.42
N SER A 99 8.20 -39.78 -44.15
CA SER A 99 6.94 -40.00 -44.88
C SER A 99 5.90 -38.92 -44.51
N PRO A 100 4.92 -38.60 -45.40
CA PRO A 100 3.82 -37.69 -45.08
C PRO A 100 3.04 -38.14 -43.84
N LYS A 101 2.92 -39.46 -43.63
CA LYS A 101 2.30 -40.06 -42.45
C LYS A 101 3.07 -39.80 -41.16
N TRP A 102 4.40 -39.79 -41.23
CA TRP A 102 5.27 -39.47 -40.09
C TRP A 102 5.05 -38.03 -39.62
N LYS A 103 5.04 -37.07 -40.56
CA LYS A 103 4.74 -35.67 -40.28
C LYS A 103 3.33 -35.50 -39.71
N TYR A 104 2.33 -36.13 -40.32
CA TYR A 104 0.94 -36.08 -39.86
C TYR A 104 0.76 -36.62 -38.43
N ALA A 105 1.43 -37.72 -38.07
CA ALA A 105 1.39 -38.28 -36.72
C ALA A 105 1.92 -37.28 -35.68
N ILE A 106 3.05 -36.62 -35.98
CA ILE A 106 3.62 -35.58 -35.10
C ILE A 106 2.67 -34.39 -34.97
N GLU A 107 2.19 -33.83 -36.09
CA GLU A 107 1.27 -32.69 -36.07
C GLU A 107 -0.01 -33.00 -35.29
N LYS A 108 -0.56 -34.21 -35.45
CA LYS A 108 -1.72 -34.68 -34.70
C LYS A 108 -1.46 -34.74 -33.19
N ARG A 109 -0.31 -35.29 -32.76
CA ARG A 109 0.02 -35.41 -31.31
C ARG A 109 0.36 -34.05 -30.69
N ILE A 110 1.03 -33.16 -31.42
CA ILE A 110 1.26 -31.78 -30.98
C ILE A 110 -0.07 -31.05 -30.79
N GLU A 111 -1.03 -31.22 -31.69
CA GLU A 111 -2.35 -30.60 -31.56
C GLU A 111 -3.16 -31.17 -30.39
N GLN A 112 -2.99 -32.47 -30.07
CA GLN A 112 -3.57 -33.08 -28.87
C GLN A 112 -2.95 -32.52 -27.59
N GLU A 113 -1.62 -32.42 -27.53
CA GLU A 113 -0.91 -31.81 -26.40
C GLU A 113 -1.34 -30.35 -26.19
N ARG A 114 -1.43 -29.57 -27.27
CA ARG A 114 -1.91 -28.18 -27.22
C ARG A 114 -3.31 -28.08 -26.61
N LYS A 115 -4.23 -28.97 -27.01
CA LYS A 115 -5.60 -29.00 -26.47
C LYS A 115 -5.61 -29.40 -24.99
N LEU A 116 -4.88 -30.45 -24.64
CA LEU A 116 -4.73 -30.93 -23.27
C LEU A 116 -4.19 -29.83 -22.36
N THR A 117 -3.14 -29.12 -22.78
CA THR A 117 -2.54 -28.02 -22.04
C THR A 117 -3.54 -26.87 -21.84
N VAL A 118 -4.30 -26.49 -22.87
CA VAL A 118 -5.33 -25.44 -22.74
C VAL A 118 -6.44 -25.84 -21.76
N GLU A 119 -6.90 -27.09 -21.83
CA GLU A 119 -7.94 -27.62 -20.93
C GLU A 119 -7.46 -27.70 -19.49
N ALA A 120 -6.28 -28.29 -19.27
CA ALA A 120 -5.68 -28.43 -17.95
C ALA A 120 -5.44 -27.06 -17.27
N VAL A 121 -4.91 -26.08 -18.01
CA VAL A 121 -4.74 -24.69 -17.52
C VAL A 121 -6.09 -24.06 -17.19
N GLY A 122 -7.13 -24.30 -18.01
CA GLY A 122 -8.49 -23.86 -17.73
C GLY A 122 -9.06 -24.42 -16.42
N HIS A 123 -8.63 -25.62 -16.03
CA HIS A 123 -8.99 -26.27 -14.78
C HIS A 123 -8.08 -25.93 -13.59
N GLY A 124 -7.05 -25.11 -13.79
CA GLY A 124 -6.13 -24.64 -12.75
C GLY A 124 -4.87 -25.49 -12.59
N ALA A 125 -4.51 -26.30 -13.59
CA ALA A 125 -3.24 -27.03 -13.60
C ALA A 125 -2.06 -26.06 -13.67
N ASN A 126 -1.02 -26.32 -12.88
CA ASN A 126 0.26 -25.66 -13.07
C ASN A 126 1.09 -26.39 -14.13
N ILE A 127 1.41 -25.71 -15.25
CA ILE A 127 2.19 -26.26 -16.37
C ILE A 127 3.65 -26.48 -16.00
N LYS A 128 4.17 -25.68 -15.06
CA LYS A 128 5.57 -25.76 -14.62
C LYS A 128 5.64 -26.41 -13.24
N PRO A 129 6.75 -27.09 -12.91
CA PRO A 129 6.94 -27.64 -11.57
C PRO A 129 6.81 -26.54 -10.53
N GLY A 130 5.92 -26.75 -9.57
CA GLY A 130 5.57 -25.81 -8.52
C GLY A 130 4.11 -25.94 -8.11
N GLN A 131 3.80 -25.51 -6.90
CA GLN A 131 2.44 -25.48 -6.39
C GLN A 131 2.14 -24.08 -5.86
N PHE A 132 1.05 -23.46 -6.32
CA PHE A 132 0.63 -22.16 -5.83
C PHE A 132 -0.12 -22.27 -4.51
N TRP A 133 -1.12 -23.15 -4.41
CA TRP A 133 -2.04 -23.29 -3.26
C TRP A 133 -1.41 -24.04 -2.08
N THR A 134 -0.20 -23.62 -1.71
CA THR A 134 0.45 -23.93 -0.44
C THR A 134 -0.03 -22.93 0.63
N LEU A 135 0.28 -23.17 1.90
CA LEU A 135 -0.06 -22.26 3.01
C LEU A 135 0.37 -20.81 2.72
N SER A 136 1.60 -20.62 2.23
CA SER A 136 2.14 -19.29 1.97
C SER A 136 1.57 -18.63 0.70
N GLY A 137 1.29 -19.41 -0.35
CA GLY A 137 0.61 -18.88 -1.53
C GLY A 137 -0.83 -18.49 -1.23
N THR A 138 -1.52 -19.28 -0.41
CA THR A 138 -2.89 -18.98 0.03
C THR A 138 -2.92 -17.76 0.95
N PHE A 139 -1.91 -17.58 1.82
CA PHE A 139 -1.73 -16.33 2.57
C PHE A 139 -1.58 -15.11 1.67
N LEU A 140 -0.72 -15.19 0.65
CA LEU A 140 -0.54 -14.12 -0.32
C LEU A 140 -1.83 -13.81 -1.08
N PHE A 141 -2.58 -14.84 -1.49
CA PHE A 141 -3.91 -14.69 -2.07
C PHE A 141 -4.88 -13.98 -1.11
N GLY A 142 -4.89 -14.38 0.18
CA GLY A 142 -5.68 -13.74 1.21
C GLY A 142 -5.34 -12.25 1.39
N VAL A 143 -4.07 -11.87 1.28
CA VAL A 143 -3.63 -10.47 1.26
C VAL A 143 -4.14 -9.74 0.02
N TYR A 144 -4.06 -10.34 -1.17
CA TYR A 144 -4.59 -9.74 -2.40
C TYR A 144 -6.09 -9.48 -2.36
N VAL A 145 -6.85 -10.42 -1.79
CA VAL A 145 -8.30 -10.25 -1.61
C VAL A 145 -8.58 -9.18 -0.57
N MET A 146 -7.91 -9.21 0.59
CA MET A 146 -8.09 -8.24 1.67
C MET A 146 -7.78 -6.81 1.24
N THR A 147 -6.70 -6.62 0.47
CA THR A 147 -6.26 -5.31 -0.05
C THR A 147 -7.03 -4.85 -1.30
N ALA A 148 -7.89 -5.72 -1.85
CA ALA A 148 -8.62 -5.49 -3.10
C ALA A 148 -7.73 -5.09 -4.30
N LEU A 149 -6.45 -5.50 -4.31
CA LEU A 149 -5.55 -5.26 -5.45
C LEU A 149 -5.85 -6.22 -6.60
N GLY A 150 -5.99 -7.51 -6.31
CA GLY A 150 -6.47 -8.57 -7.20
C GLY A 150 -5.76 -8.77 -8.56
N PHE A 151 -4.81 -7.92 -8.94
CA PHE A 151 -4.21 -7.94 -10.26
C PHE A 151 -3.23 -9.10 -10.40
N GLY A 152 -3.55 -10.04 -11.31
CA GLY A 152 -2.71 -11.19 -11.59
C GLY A 152 -2.63 -12.22 -10.45
N ALA A 153 -3.51 -12.13 -9.45
CA ALA A 153 -3.67 -13.16 -8.45
C ALA A 153 -4.28 -14.42 -9.08
N PRO A 154 -3.83 -15.63 -8.69
CA PRO A 154 -4.51 -16.86 -9.12
C PRO A 154 -5.91 -16.92 -8.53
N VAL A 155 -6.83 -17.49 -9.31
CA VAL A 155 -8.25 -17.54 -8.98
C VAL A 155 -8.59 -18.94 -8.49
N PRO A 156 -9.36 -19.10 -7.40
CA PRO A 156 -9.82 -20.41 -6.98
C PRO A 156 -10.68 -21.07 -8.08
N HIS A 157 -10.41 -22.32 -8.38
CA HIS A 157 -11.15 -23.07 -9.42
C HIS A 157 -12.32 -23.86 -8.85
N THR A 158 -12.29 -24.20 -7.56
CA THR A 158 -13.37 -24.93 -6.90
C THR A 158 -14.53 -24.00 -6.51
N ILE A 159 -15.76 -24.53 -6.53
CA ILE A 159 -16.94 -23.78 -6.08
C ILE A 159 -16.82 -23.36 -4.60
N TRP A 160 -16.28 -24.24 -3.76
CA TRP A 160 -16.10 -24.01 -2.33
C TRP A 160 -14.95 -23.04 -2.04
N GLY A 161 -13.85 -23.10 -2.79
CA GLY A 161 -12.77 -22.12 -2.72
C GLY A 161 -13.23 -20.72 -3.12
N ARG A 162 -14.01 -20.60 -4.20
CA ARG A 162 -14.64 -19.32 -4.63
C ARG A 162 -15.57 -18.76 -3.57
N THR A 163 -16.45 -19.61 -3.03
CA THR A 163 -17.43 -19.21 -2.01
C THR A 163 -16.74 -18.78 -0.73
N SER A 164 -15.74 -19.54 -0.27
CA SER A 164 -14.94 -19.23 0.92
C SER A 164 -14.17 -17.92 0.75
N SER A 165 -13.61 -17.68 -0.44
CA SER A 165 -12.92 -16.43 -0.77
C SER A 165 -13.87 -15.22 -0.75
N LEU A 166 -15.10 -15.39 -1.23
CA LEU A 166 -16.12 -14.35 -1.18
C LEU A 166 -16.52 -14.01 0.26
N VAL A 167 -16.79 -15.02 1.09
CA VAL A 167 -17.12 -14.84 2.51
C VAL A 167 -15.97 -14.15 3.24
N TYR A 168 -14.73 -14.55 2.96
CA TYR A 168 -13.54 -13.89 3.48
C TYR A 168 -13.49 -12.41 3.09
N ALA A 169 -13.70 -12.09 1.81
CA ALA A 169 -13.65 -10.73 1.28
C ALA A 169 -14.69 -9.79 1.90
N ILE A 170 -15.92 -10.27 2.12
CA ILE A 170 -17.03 -9.48 2.67
C ILE A 170 -16.66 -8.87 4.03
N LEU A 171 -15.92 -9.59 4.87
CA LEU A 171 -15.49 -9.10 6.18
C LEU A 171 -14.09 -8.46 6.15
N ALA A 172 -13.17 -9.03 5.37
CA ALA A 172 -11.78 -8.58 5.36
C ALA A 172 -11.63 -7.20 4.70
N VAL A 173 -12.26 -6.97 3.54
CA VAL A 173 -12.06 -5.74 2.75
C VAL A 173 -12.56 -4.49 3.50
N PRO A 174 -13.81 -4.44 4.03
CA PRO A 174 -14.28 -3.26 4.75
C PRO A 174 -13.46 -2.98 6.00
N THR A 175 -13.13 -4.03 6.77
CA THR A 175 -12.34 -3.90 7.99
C THR A 175 -10.92 -3.42 7.68
N HIS A 176 -10.30 -3.92 6.61
CA HIS A 176 -8.97 -3.50 6.17
C HIS A 176 -8.94 -2.04 5.72
N ILE A 177 -9.89 -1.62 4.87
CA ILE A 177 -10.01 -0.22 4.44
C ILE A 177 -10.16 0.69 5.65
N TYR A 178 -11.02 0.31 6.60
CA TYR A 178 -11.24 1.09 7.81
C TYR A 178 -9.98 1.18 8.68
N LEU A 179 -9.30 0.04 8.89
CA LEU A 179 -8.03 -0.02 9.61
C LEU A 179 -6.97 0.87 8.97
N MET A 180 -6.83 0.83 7.63
CA MET A 180 -5.85 1.61 6.88
C MET A 180 -6.14 3.10 6.92
N VAL A 181 -7.40 3.52 6.81
CA VAL A 181 -7.79 4.94 6.93
C VAL A 181 -7.48 5.46 8.34
N ASN A 182 -7.79 4.69 9.38
CA ASN A 182 -7.49 5.10 10.75
C ASN A 182 -5.98 5.08 11.06
N ALA A 183 -5.25 4.06 10.58
CA ALA A 183 -3.79 4.00 10.72
C ALA A 183 -3.10 5.18 10.05
N SER A 184 -3.45 5.45 8.78
CA SER A 184 -2.82 6.46 7.96
C SER A 184 -3.06 7.87 8.49
N THR A 185 -4.30 8.17 8.91
CA THR A 185 -4.58 9.45 9.54
C THR A 185 -3.72 9.64 10.80
N CYS A 186 -3.55 8.59 11.62
CA CYS A 186 -2.70 8.58 12.84
C CYS A 186 -1.27 8.92 12.52
N LEU A 187 -0.70 8.19 11.58
CA LEU A 187 0.67 8.36 11.11
C LEU A 187 0.89 9.77 10.59
N VAL A 188 0.03 10.26 9.70
CA VAL A 188 0.16 11.62 9.13
C VAL A 188 0.06 12.69 10.22
N ALA A 189 -0.86 12.56 11.19
CA ALA A 189 -0.96 13.52 12.31
C ALA A 189 0.29 13.52 13.21
N ASN A 190 0.86 12.35 13.49
CA ASN A 190 2.07 12.25 14.30
C ASN A 190 3.28 12.81 13.54
N VAL A 191 3.41 12.52 12.24
CA VAL A 191 4.45 13.12 11.40
C VAL A 191 4.31 14.63 11.34
N ASP A 192 3.09 15.17 11.17
CA ASP A 192 2.82 16.61 11.17
C ASP A 192 3.28 17.27 12.48
N ARG A 193 2.96 16.65 13.63
CA ARG A 193 3.39 17.13 14.96
C ARG A 193 4.90 17.12 15.09
N LEU A 194 5.54 16.01 14.70
CA LEU A 194 7.00 15.91 14.74
C LEU A 194 7.63 17.02 13.90
N VAL A 195 7.22 17.17 12.64
CA VAL A 195 7.74 18.21 11.74
C VAL A 195 7.58 19.61 12.34
N GLN A 196 6.43 19.90 12.97
CA GLN A 196 6.23 21.18 13.67
C GLN A 196 7.17 21.35 14.87
N SER A 197 7.34 20.33 15.71
CA SER A 197 8.30 20.36 16.82
C SER A 197 9.74 20.59 16.32
N TRP A 198 10.15 19.92 15.24
CA TRP A 198 11.47 20.11 14.61
C TRP A 198 11.65 21.54 14.08
N LYS A 199 10.63 22.12 13.44
CA LYS A 199 10.65 23.53 13.00
C LYS A 199 10.83 24.50 14.16
N LEU A 200 10.15 24.26 15.29
CA LEU A 200 10.29 25.09 16.50
C LEU A 200 11.69 24.98 17.12
N ILE A 201 12.27 23.77 17.17
CA ILE A 201 13.65 23.56 17.67
C ILE A 201 14.67 24.27 16.78
N LEU A 202 14.51 24.19 15.45
CA LEU A 202 15.37 24.91 14.50
C LEU A 202 15.23 26.43 14.62
N ALA A 203 14.01 26.93 14.85
CA ALA A 203 13.77 28.34 15.11
C ALA A 203 14.41 28.82 16.42
N LYS A 204 14.38 28.00 17.48
CA LYS A 204 14.99 28.28 18.78
C LYS A 204 16.53 28.24 18.75
N LYS A 205 17.12 27.40 17.88
CA LYS A 205 18.59 27.32 17.68
C LYS A 205 19.16 28.47 16.84
N ARG A 206 18.33 29.34 16.26
CA ARG A 206 18.82 30.55 15.58
C ARG A 206 19.30 31.54 16.66
N PRO A 207 20.61 31.82 16.79
CA PRO A 207 21.08 32.77 17.80
C PRO A 207 20.42 34.12 17.53
N ASN A 208 19.88 34.71 18.60
CA ASN A 208 19.19 35.98 18.59
C ASN A 208 20.20 37.10 18.30
N SER A 209 20.57 37.29 17.02
CA SER A 209 21.50 38.34 16.57
C SER A 209 20.86 39.75 16.63
N LYS A 210 19.95 39.98 17.57
CA LYS A 210 19.17 41.22 17.69
C LYS A 210 19.29 41.90 19.06
N ILE A 211 20.21 41.47 19.93
CA ILE A 211 20.49 42.18 21.20
C ILE A 211 21.76 43.06 21.12
N GLU A 212 22.60 42.93 20.10
CA GLU A 212 23.87 43.70 19.98
C GLU A 212 23.78 44.97 19.12
N ASN A 213 22.58 45.46 18.80
CA ASN A 213 22.43 46.70 18.01
C ASN A 213 21.87 47.88 18.83
N GLN A 214 21.82 47.77 20.17
CA GLN A 214 21.29 48.85 21.02
C GLN A 214 22.36 49.53 21.89
N PHE A 215 23.64 49.13 21.81
CA PHE A 215 24.74 49.69 22.60
C PHE A 215 25.93 50.24 21.79
N ILE A 216 25.80 50.42 20.47
CA ILE A 216 26.82 51.14 19.69
C ILE A 216 26.16 52.35 19.04
N ASN A 217 25.98 53.38 19.85
CA ASN A 217 25.92 54.74 19.35
C ASN A 217 27.29 55.34 19.68
N GLU A 218 28.18 55.42 18.69
CA GLU A 218 28.98 56.61 18.39
C GLU A 218 29.95 56.33 17.23
N ASN A 219 29.96 57.28 16.30
CA ASN A 219 30.88 57.54 15.20
C ASN A 219 30.62 56.89 13.81
N PRO A 220 30.48 57.70 12.75
CA PRO A 220 30.46 57.25 11.37
C PRO A 220 31.89 57.27 10.82
N ASP A 221 32.45 56.11 10.48
CA ASP A 221 33.25 55.92 9.27
C ASP A 221 33.86 54.51 9.22
N CYS A 222 33.94 54.01 7.99
CA CYS A 222 34.61 52.80 7.51
C CYS A 222 33.92 51.42 7.62
N CYS A 223 33.96 50.75 6.46
CA CYS A 223 33.75 49.32 6.18
C CYS A 223 32.33 48.84 5.77
N ARG A 224 31.89 49.33 4.61
CA ARG A 224 30.76 48.83 3.80
C ARG A 224 31.07 47.49 3.09
N ASN A 225 31.50 46.44 3.81
CA ASN A 225 31.76 45.12 3.20
C ASN A 225 31.23 43.89 3.98
N SER A 226 30.69 44.06 5.19
CA SER A 226 30.20 42.92 6.00
C SER A 226 28.69 42.60 5.86
N GLU A 227 27.91 43.52 5.28
CA GLU A 227 26.45 43.35 5.14
C GLU A 227 26.05 42.39 4.01
N SER A 228 26.86 42.26 2.96
CA SER A 228 26.62 41.36 1.81
C SER A 228 26.61 39.89 2.24
N TRP A 229 27.61 39.48 3.03
CA TRP A 229 27.75 38.08 3.48
C TRP A 229 26.66 37.68 4.50
N LYS A 230 26.28 38.56 5.44
CA LYS A 230 25.20 38.27 6.41
C LYS A 230 23.81 38.23 5.76
N LYS A 231 23.53 39.07 4.76
CA LYS A 231 22.25 39.07 4.02
C LYS A 231 22.12 37.84 3.11
N SER A 232 23.20 37.41 2.47
CA SER A 232 23.26 36.17 1.67
C SER A 232 22.98 34.93 2.52
N ASN A 233 23.57 34.83 3.73
CA ASN A 233 23.39 33.66 4.59
C ASN A 233 21.99 33.59 5.25
N LYS A 234 21.35 34.74 5.52
CA LYS A 234 19.94 34.79 5.98
C LYS A 234 18.98 34.33 4.88
N ASN A 235 19.22 34.75 3.63
CA ASN A 235 18.45 34.34 2.48
C ASN A 235 18.67 32.85 2.15
N PHE A 236 19.91 32.35 2.28
CA PHE A 236 20.25 30.94 2.07
C PHE A 236 19.67 30.03 3.17
N CYS A 237 19.80 30.38 4.45
CA CYS A 237 19.17 29.61 5.52
C CYS A 237 17.63 29.68 5.46
N GLN A 238 17.04 30.83 5.12
CA GLN A 238 15.59 30.95 4.94
C GLN A 238 15.12 30.21 3.68
N ALA A 239 15.91 30.18 2.61
CA ALA A 239 15.69 29.33 1.44
C ALA A 239 15.82 27.84 1.79
N ILE A 240 16.78 27.42 2.62
CA ILE A 240 16.90 26.03 3.10
C ILE A 240 15.73 25.67 4.02
N THR A 241 15.26 26.57 4.88
CA THR A 241 14.13 26.31 5.78
C THR A 241 12.81 26.26 5.01
N SER A 242 12.64 27.12 4.00
CA SER A 242 11.52 27.08 3.05
C SER A 242 11.61 25.87 2.11
N CYS A 243 12.80 25.49 1.66
CA CYS A 243 13.05 24.33 0.82
C CYS A 243 12.81 23.04 1.60
N MET A 244 13.24 22.92 2.86
CA MET A 244 12.88 21.81 3.76
C MET A 244 11.38 21.76 4.07
N SER A 245 10.72 22.92 4.16
CA SER A 245 9.26 23.00 4.33
C SER A 245 8.49 22.58 3.07
N ILE A 246 9.03 22.81 1.87
CA ILE A 246 8.44 22.41 0.58
C ILE A 246 8.78 20.94 0.26
N PHE A 247 10.00 20.49 0.58
CA PHE A 247 10.47 19.12 0.41
C PHE A 247 9.73 18.13 1.34
N CYS A 248 9.39 18.51 2.57
CA CYS A 248 8.69 17.60 3.49
C CYS A 248 7.19 17.44 3.20
N PHE A 249 6.50 18.45 2.66
CA PHE A 249 5.02 18.44 2.64
C PHE A 249 4.37 18.09 1.29
N GLY A 250 5.07 18.28 0.16
CA GLY A 250 4.60 17.85 -1.17
C GLY A 250 5.49 16.80 -1.84
N TYR A 251 6.80 16.84 -1.57
CA TYR A 251 7.81 15.98 -2.20
C TYR A 251 8.35 14.83 -1.29
N GLY A 252 7.91 14.76 -0.03
CA GLY A 252 8.31 13.67 0.89
C GLY A 252 7.66 12.33 0.53
N ILE A 253 6.40 12.36 0.08
CA ILE A 253 5.67 11.16 -0.37
C ILE A 253 6.37 10.46 -1.55
N PRO A 254 6.71 11.14 -2.66
CA PRO A 254 7.41 10.48 -3.75
C PRO A 254 8.78 9.94 -3.32
N MET A 255 9.48 10.61 -2.39
CA MET A 255 10.73 10.11 -1.84
C MET A 255 10.53 8.82 -1.02
N VAL A 256 9.48 8.75 -0.19
CA VAL A 256 9.10 7.52 0.54
C VAL A 256 8.75 6.39 -0.42
N ILE A 257 7.99 6.67 -1.49
CA ILE A 257 7.64 5.66 -2.51
C ILE A 257 8.90 5.13 -3.19
N ILE A 258 9.83 6.01 -3.58
CA ILE A 258 11.11 5.62 -4.21
C ILE A 258 11.95 4.78 -3.25
N LEU A 259 12.09 5.21 -1.99
CA LEU A 259 12.82 4.44 -0.97
C LEU A 259 12.18 3.07 -0.73
N TYR A 260 10.85 3.00 -0.69
CA TYR A 260 10.11 1.75 -0.51
C TYR A 260 10.31 0.79 -1.69
N TYR A 261 10.37 1.34 -2.91
CA TYR A 261 10.69 0.57 -4.10
C TYR A 261 12.13 0.03 -4.06
N ILE A 262 13.10 0.89 -3.74
CA ILE A 262 14.53 0.51 -3.62
C ILE A 262 14.70 -0.58 -2.54
N LEU A 263 14.00 -0.45 -1.41
CA LEU A 263 13.99 -1.46 -0.36
C LEU A 263 13.49 -2.81 -0.87
N GLY A 264 12.43 -2.80 -1.70
CA GLY A 264 11.93 -4.00 -2.38
C GLY A 264 12.97 -4.61 -3.33
N VAL A 265 13.58 -3.80 -4.20
CA VAL A 265 14.61 -4.26 -5.16
C VAL A 265 15.81 -4.87 -4.43
N VAL A 266 16.31 -4.22 -3.38
CA VAL A 266 17.45 -4.72 -2.60
C VAL A 266 17.06 -5.96 -1.81
N GLY A 267 15.95 -5.92 -1.06
CA GLY A 267 15.52 -7.02 -0.21
C GLY A 267 15.23 -8.28 -1.03
N PHE A 268 14.44 -8.15 -2.08
CA PHE A 268 14.12 -9.29 -2.93
C PHE A 268 15.24 -9.69 -3.88
N GLY A 269 16.09 -8.74 -4.30
CA GLY A 269 17.25 -9.04 -5.12
C GLY A 269 18.28 -9.88 -4.38
N VAL A 270 18.56 -9.55 -3.11
CA VAL A 270 19.41 -10.38 -2.23
C VAL A 270 18.80 -11.76 -2.00
N LEU A 271 17.49 -11.82 -1.74
CA LEU A 271 16.81 -13.09 -1.45
C LEU A 271 16.73 -14.03 -2.67
N ARG A 272 16.66 -13.50 -3.90
CA ARG A 272 16.44 -14.31 -5.11
C ARG A 272 17.70 -14.56 -5.94
N SER A 273 18.82 -13.91 -5.62
CA SER A 273 20.09 -14.04 -6.38
C SER A 273 19.92 -13.93 -7.91
N LYS A 274 19.02 -13.05 -8.37
CA LYS A 274 18.74 -12.83 -9.80
C LYS A 274 19.55 -11.66 -10.37
N ASN A 275 19.57 -11.56 -11.70
CA ASN A 275 20.16 -10.43 -12.41
C ASN A 275 19.53 -9.10 -11.99
N ALA A 276 20.30 -8.01 -12.01
CA ALA A 276 19.87 -6.70 -11.54
C ALA A 276 18.59 -6.18 -12.21
N LEU A 277 18.38 -6.49 -13.50
CA LEU A 277 17.17 -6.09 -14.24
C LEU A 277 15.93 -6.85 -13.77
N ASP A 278 16.05 -8.16 -13.51
CA ASP A 278 14.93 -8.98 -13.02
C ASP A 278 14.57 -8.58 -11.58
N CYS A 279 15.57 -8.23 -10.77
CA CYS A 279 15.38 -7.66 -9.44
C CYS A 279 14.67 -6.31 -9.49
N ALA A 280 14.95 -5.46 -10.48
CA ALA A 280 14.24 -4.21 -10.67
C ALA A 280 12.79 -4.43 -11.09
N MET A 281 12.50 -5.47 -11.87
CA MET A 281 11.15 -5.84 -12.33
C MET A 281 10.40 -6.78 -11.36
N PHE A 282 10.87 -6.92 -10.12
CA PHE A 282 10.28 -7.82 -9.13
C PHE A 282 8.76 -7.68 -8.92
N PRO A 283 8.10 -6.51 -9.09
CA PRO A 283 6.65 -6.44 -8.90
C PRO A 283 5.87 -7.23 -9.96
N LEU A 284 6.44 -7.50 -11.13
CA LEU A 284 5.80 -8.34 -12.14
C LEU A 284 5.63 -9.78 -11.65
N GLU A 285 6.52 -10.24 -10.77
CA GLU A 285 6.46 -11.58 -10.15
C GLU A 285 5.32 -11.73 -9.14
N PHE A 286 4.63 -10.64 -8.77
CA PHE A 286 3.38 -10.71 -8.00
C PHE A 286 2.22 -11.29 -8.80
N THR A 287 2.37 -11.41 -10.12
CA THR A 287 1.36 -11.99 -10.99
C THR A 287 1.66 -13.45 -11.31
N THR A 288 0.61 -14.22 -11.59
CA THR A 288 0.74 -15.59 -12.13
C THR A 288 1.61 -15.63 -13.38
N THR A 289 1.46 -14.64 -14.27
CA THR A 289 2.28 -14.48 -15.48
C THR A 289 3.76 -14.26 -15.17
N GLY A 290 4.08 -13.58 -14.07
CA GLY A 290 5.45 -13.35 -13.60
C GLY A 290 6.11 -14.53 -12.92
N GLY A 291 5.46 -15.71 -12.88
CA GLY A 291 6.05 -16.93 -12.33
C GLY A 291 5.89 -17.08 -10.82
N LEU A 292 4.87 -16.46 -10.21
CA LEU A 292 4.61 -16.53 -8.78
C LEU A 292 4.57 -17.96 -8.21
N ALA A 293 4.08 -18.93 -9.00
CA ALA A 293 4.01 -20.34 -8.61
C ALA A 293 5.39 -21.02 -8.47
N GLN A 294 6.45 -20.44 -9.03
CA GLN A 294 7.82 -20.94 -8.96
C GLN A 294 8.63 -20.32 -7.81
N VAL A 295 8.11 -19.24 -7.21
CA VAL A 295 8.76 -18.54 -6.10
C VAL A 295 8.68 -19.40 -4.83
N GLU A 296 9.77 -19.42 -4.07
CA GLU A 296 9.87 -20.16 -2.80
C GLU A 296 8.82 -19.72 -1.78
N SER A 297 8.35 -20.67 -0.97
CA SER A 297 7.20 -20.47 -0.08
C SER A 297 7.35 -19.30 0.90
N TYR A 298 8.53 -19.10 1.50
CA TYR A 298 8.73 -18.00 2.46
C TYR A 298 8.78 -16.63 1.79
N ILE A 299 9.26 -16.55 0.54
CA ILE A 299 9.31 -15.30 -0.22
C ILE A 299 7.90 -14.79 -0.52
N ARG A 300 6.93 -15.70 -0.74
CA ARG A 300 5.51 -15.33 -0.93
C ARG A 300 4.91 -14.64 0.31
N VAL A 301 5.32 -15.03 1.51
CA VAL A 301 4.90 -14.36 2.75
C VAL A 301 5.46 -12.95 2.80
N LEU A 302 6.74 -12.78 2.44
CA LEU A 302 7.37 -11.45 2.36
C LEU A 302 6.70 -10.56 1.30
N TYR A 303 6.23 -11.14 0.19
CA TYR A 303 5.43 -10.39 -0.79
C TYR A 303 4.13 -9.88 -0.18
N GLY A 304 3.44 -10.69 0.62
CA GLY A 304 2.22 -10.26 1.31
C GLY A 304 2.49 -9.07 2.24
N VAL A 305 3.55 -9.16 3.05
CA VAL A 305 3.97 -8.05 3.93
C VAL A 305 4.35 -6.80 3.13
N TYR A 306 5.03 -6.97 2.00
CA TYR A 306 5.38 -5.86 1.11
C TYR A 306 4.14 -5.21 0.46
N VAL A 307 3.13 -5.99 0.14
CA VAL A 307 1.87 -5.48 -0.42
C VAL A 307 1.10 -4.70 0.65
N GLU A 308 1.04 -5.18 1.88
CA GLU A 308 0.46 -4.45 3.01
C GLU A 308 1.18 -3.11 3.28
N GLY A 309 2.51 -3.11 3.22
CA GLY A 309 3.29 -1.87 3.34
C GLY A 309 3.00 -0.87 2.23
N ALA A 310 2.81 -1.34 0.99
CA ALA A 310 2.43 -0.49 -0.14
C ALA A 310 1.04 0.13 0.07
N MET A 311 0.07 -0.63 0.59
CA MET A 311 -1.28 -0.14 0.92
C MET A 311 -1.26 0.88 2.07
N CYS A 312 -0.37 0.71 3.05
CA CYS A 312 -0.15 1.69 4.10
C CYS A 312 0.40 3.03 3.54
N ILE A 313 1.37 2.97 2.62
CA ILE A 313 1.91 4.18 1.97
C ILE A 313 0.84 4.86 1.10
N LEU A 314 0.05 4.08 0.35
CA LEU A 314 -1.06 4.59 -0.46
C LEU A 314 -2.11 5.30 0.41
N SER A 315 -2.53 4.67 1.51
CA SER A 315 -3.49 5.28 2.44
C SER A 315 -2.95 6.54 3.11
N CYS A 316 -1.67 6.57 3.49
CA CYS A 316 -0.99 7.77 3.99
C CYS A 316 -0.95 8.89 2.94
N THR A 317 -0.69 8.54 1.69
CA THR A 317 -0.71 9.50 0.57
C THR A 317 -2.09 10.10 0.39
N LEU A 318 -3.14 9.26 0.35
CA LEU A 318 -4.52 9.71 0.25
C LEU A 318 -4.96 10.57 1.44
N ALA A 319 -4.59 10.19 2.67
CA ALA A 319 -4.88 10.97 3.87
C ALA A 319 -4.21 12.35 3.83
N THR A 320 -2.96 12.41 3.35
CA THR A 320 -2.21 13.66 3.16
C THR A 320 -2.90 14.53 2.11
N ILE A 321 -3.20 13.97 0.94
CA ILE A 321 -3.91 14.68 -0.14
C ILE A 321 -5.24 15.25 0.38
N ARG A 322 -6.05 14.43 1.08
CA ARG A 322 -7.34 14.89 1.64
C ARG A 322 -7.17 16.09 2.56
N ARG A 323 -6.15 16.11 3.44
CA ARG A 323 -5.89 17.24 4.37
C ARG A 323 -5.51 18.53 3.66
N TYR A 324 -4.69 18.47 2.62
CA TYR A 324 -4.22 19.67 1.91
C TYR A 324 -5.20 20.15 0.83
N SER A 325 -5.85 19.20 0.15
CA SER A 325 -6.83 19.47 -0.89
C SER A 325 -8.00 20.27 -0.34
N THR A 326 -8.46 20.05 0.90
CA THR A 326 -9.52 20.89 1.49
C THR A 326 -9.18 22.37 1.50
N LYS A 327 -7.94 22.78 1.80
CA LYS A 327 -7.54 24.20 1.83
C LYS A 327 -7.36 24.79 0.43
N ALA A 328 -6.79 24.02 -0.50
CA ALA A 328 -6.59 24.45 -1.88
C ALA A 328 -7.93 24.53 -2.65
N ILE A 329 -8.81 23.54 -2.45
CA ILE A 329 -10.16 23.52 -3.02
C ILE A 329 -11.00 24.63 -2.42
N THR A 330 -10.98 24.91 -1.11
CA THR A 330 -11.74 26.06 -0.57
C THR A 330 -11.26 27.38 -1.16
N GLY A 331 -9.95 27.59 -1.32
CA GLY A 331 -9.43 28.80 -1.96
C GLY A 331 -9.78 28.91 -3.45
N LEU A 332 -9.82 27.78 -4.17
CA LEU A 332 -10.26 27.73 -5.56
C LEU A 332 -11.78 27.93 -5.69
N THR A 333 -12.56 27.28 -4.83
CA THR A 333 -14.02 27.43 -4.75
C THR A 333 -14.39 28.87 -4.43
N ASP A 334 -13.66 29.55 -3.53
CA ASP A 334 -13.88 30.97 -3.23
C ASP A 334 -13.54 31.89 -4.40
N ASN A 335 -12.48 31.58 -5.17
CA ASN A 335 -12.09 32.35 -6.36
C ASN A 335 -12.99 32.11 -7.58
N TYR A 336 -13.65 30.95 -7.66
CA TYR A 336 -14.52 30.55 -8.78
C TYR A 336 -15.95 30.23 -8.32
N ARG A 337 -16.47 30.95 -7.31
CA ARG A 337 -17.88 30.82 -6.88
C ARG A 337 -18.79 31.20 -8.05
N LEU A 338 -19.43 30.20 -8.66
CA LEU A 338 -20.40 30.39 -9.75
C LEU A 338 -21.74 30.99 -9.28
N PHE A 339 -22.00 31.07 -7.97
CA PHE A 339 -23.21 31.68 -7.42
C PHE A 339 -22.87 32.54 -6.20
N THR A 340 -23.25 33.82 -6.27
CA THR A 340 -23.33 34.74 -5.14
C THR A 340 -24.61 34.44 -4.38
N VAL A 341 -24.50 33.97 -3.13
CA VAL A 341 -25.64 34.03 -2.22
C VAL A 341 -25.67 35.46 -1.72
N ASP A 342 -26.57 36.27 -2.27
CA ASP A 342 -26.87 37.58 -1.70
C ASP A 342 -27.34 37.35 -0.27
N LYS A 343 -26.54 37.81 0.70
CA LYS A 343 -27.04 37.99 2.06
C LYS A 343 -28.11 39.08 1.97
N CYS A 344 -29.38 38.66 1.95
CA CYS A 344 -30.50 39.57 2.05
C CYS A 344 -30.40 40.28 3.42
N SER A 345 -30.00 41.55 3.41
CA SER A 345 -29.89 42.40 4.60
C SER A 345 -31.25 42.92 5.09
N LYS A 346 -32.34 42.20 4.80
CA LYS A 346 -33.73 42.58 5.15
C LYS A 346 -34.54 41.45 5.78
N CYS A 347 -33.92 40.61 6.59
CA CYS A 347 -34.65 39.75 7.54
C CYS A 347 -34.18 40.04 8.98
N SER A 348 -34.18 41.33 9.32
CA SER A 348 -33.94 41.84 10.67
C SER A 348 -34.68 43.17 10.81
N GLU A 349 -36.00 43.12 10.69
CA GLU A 349 -36.88 44.07 11.39
C GLU A 349 -37.67 43.29 12.44
#